data_AF-A0A2M7P789-F1
#
_entry.id   AF-A0A2M7P789-F1
#
_cell.length_a   1.000
_cell.length_b   1.000
_cell.length_c   1.000
_cell.angle_alpha   90.00
_cell.angle_beta   90.00
_cell.angle_gamma   90.00
#
_symmetry.space_group_name_H-M   'P 1'
#
loop_
_entity.id
_entity.type
_entity.pdbx_description
1 polymer ?
#
loop_
_entity_poly.entity_id
_entity_poly.type
_entity_poly.pdbx_seq_one_letter_code
_entity_poly.pdbx_strand_id
1 'polypeptide(L)'
;MTIPHPHSFHIPVMGTGFTIDTPLKVAKFGIASVISLVDDVLIEQMRKYHCEQHGESYAAIGPRAEDGRARRITAYLDLLGHLVGRQIEVMRAMPFAEGNDLARYFRLLPDTP
;
A
#
# COMPACT_ATOMS: atom_id res chain seq x y z
N MET A 1 5.70 15.00 -15.32
CA MET A 1 6.49 15.17 -14.08
C MET A 1 7.06 13.81 -13.72
N THR A 2 8.38 13.67 -13.71
CA THR A 2 9.05 12.47 -13.19
C THR A 2 9.06 12.55 -11.67
N ILE A 3 8.42 11.59 -11.00
CA ILE A 3 8.50 11.46 -9.54
C ILE A 3 9.89 10.90 -9.23
N PRO A 4 10.75 11.61 -8.47
CA PRO A 4 12.05 11.07 -8.06
C PRO A 4 11.82 9.77 -7.29
N HIS A 5 12.42 8.67 -7.75
CA HIS A 5 12.38 7.40 -7.04
C HIS A 5 13.56 7.37 -6.07
N PRO A 6 13.33 7.36 -4.75
CA PRO A 6 14.42 7.35 -3.79
C PRO A 6 15.22 6.04 -3.83
N HIS A 7 14.68 4.97 -4.44
CA HIS A 7 15.34 3.67 -4.60
C HIS A 7 15.52 3.34 -6.08
N SER A 8 16.64 2.68 -6.40
CA SER A 8 16.94 2.19 -7.75
C SER A 8 16.37 0.79 -8.04
N PHE A 9 15.83 0.12 -7.02
CA PHE A 9 15.23 -1.21 -7.12
C PHE A 9 13.72 -1.15 -6.95
N HIS A 10 13.03 -2.19 -7.45
CA HIS A 10 11.61 -2.41 -7.22
C HIS A 10 11.38 -3.84 -6.72
N ILE A 11 10.31 -4.05 -5.97
CA ILE A 11 9.91 -5.40 -5.57
C ILE A 11 9.20 -6.07 -6.76
N PRO A 12 9.67 -7.22 -7.25
CA PRO A 12 9.08 -7.90 -8.39
C PRO A 12 7.67 -8.42 -8.09
N VAL A 13 6.93 -8.75 -9.15
CA VAL A 13 5.64 -9.44 -9.01
C VAL A 13 5.88 -10.83 -8.41
N MET A 14 5.35 -11.04 -7.21
CA MET A 14 5.21 -12.36 -6.58
C MET A 14 3.80 -12.91 -6.86
N GLY A 15 3.44 -14.06 -6.26
CA GLY A 15 2.06 -14.56 -6.31
C GLY A 15 1.04 -13.49 -5.90
N THR A 16 -0.17 -13.51 -6.48
CA THR A 16 -1.22 -12.50 -6.27
C THR A 16 -1.47 -12.19 -4.80
N GLY A 17 -1.52 -13.21 -3.94
CA GLY A 17 -1.70 -13.05 -2.49
C GLY A 17 -0.53 -12.39 -1.76
N PHE A 18 0.71 -12.48 -2.27
CA PHE A 18 1.85 -11.76 -1.68
C PHE A 18 1.90 -10.31 -2.16
N THR A 19 1.70 -10.13 -3.46
CA THR A 19 1.84 -8.83 -4.12
C THR A 19 0.76 -7.85 -3.70
N ILE A 20 -0.47 -8.31 -3.42
CA ILE A 20 -1.61 -7.44 -3.11
C ILE A 20 -1.39 -6.53 -1.89
N ASP A 21 -0.73 -7.04 -0.85
CA ASP A 21 -0.53 -6.34 0.43
C ASP A 21 0.88 -5.70 0.54
N THR A 22 1.75 -5.94 -0.45
CA THR A 22 3.13 -5.43 -0.43
C THR A 22 3.19 -3.90 -0.27
N PRO A 23 2.36 -3.08 -0.96
CA PRO A 23 2.41 -1.62 -0.82
C PRO A 23 2.21 -1.13 0.62
N LEU A 24 1.31 -1.74 1.40
CA LEU A 24 1.06 -1.34 2.80
C LEU A 24 2.28 -1.54 3.71
N LYS A 25 3.22 -2.40 3.32
CA LYS A 25 4.40 -2.71 4.12
C LYS A 25 5.58 -1.80 3.79
N VAL A 26 5.71 -1.39 2.53
CA VAL A 26 6.94 -0.77 2.03
C VAL A 26 6.77 0.64 1.47
N ALA A 27 5.55 1.06 1.10
CA ALA A 27 5.33 2.34 0.44
C ALA A 27 5.72 3.53 1.31
N LYS A 28 5.51 3.44 2.64
CA LYS A 28 5.96 4.48 3.60
C LYS A 28 7.47 4.73 3.57
N PHE A 29 8.26 3.78 3.06
CA PHE A 29 9.70 3.91 2.89
C PHE A 29 10.12 4.41 1.49
N GLY A 30 9.16 4.78 0.64
CA GLY A 30 9.41 5.23 -0.73
C GLY A 30 9.77 4.10 -1.72
N ILE A 31 9.63 2.84 -1.32
CA ILE A 31 9.97 1.68 -2.15
C ILE A 31 8.82 1.39 -3.13
N ALA A 32 9.14 1.34 -4.42
CA ALA A 32 8.18 0.97 -5.44
C ALA A 32 7.84 -0.52 -5.39
N SER A 33 6.55 -0.82 -5.48
CA SER A 33 6.01 -2.18 -5.57
C SER A 33 4.83 -2.22 -6.53
N VAL A 34 4.26 -3.40 -6.70
CA VAL A 34 3.22 -3.69 -7.69
C VAL A 34 2.00 -4.28 -6.99
N ILE A 35 0.82 -4.11 -7.59
CA ILE A 35 -0.44 -4.76 -7.18
C ILE A 35 -0.98 -5.49 -8.41
N SER A 36 -1.27 -6.79 -8.26
CA SER A 36 -1.95 -7.52 -9.33
C SER A 36 -3.45 -7.19 -9.31
N LEU A 37 -3.96 -6.66 -10.43
CA LEU A 37 -5.38 -6.35 -10.62
C LEU A 37 -6.17 -7.48 -11.28
N VAL A 38 -5.58 -8.67 -11.35
CA VAL A 38 -6.14 -9.81 -12.09
C VAL A 38 -7.42 -10.32 -11.45
N ASP A 39 -7.43 -10.45 -10.12
CA ASP A 39 -8.52 -11.02 -9.34
C ASP A 39 -9.17 -9.96 -8.45
N ASP A 40 -10.31 -9.43 -8.89
CA ASP A 40 -11.05 -8.41 -8.16
C ASP A 40 -11.84 -8.95 -6.97
N VAL A 41 -12.09 -10.27 -6.92
CA VAL A 41 -12.72 -10.92 -5.76
C VAL A 41 -11.73 -10.98 -4.60
N LEU A 42 -10.49 -11.40 -4.88
CA LEU A 42 -9.41 -11.35 -3.91
C LEU A 42 -9.18 -9.91 -3.41
N ILE A 43 -9.20 -8.93 -4.31
CA ILE A 43 -9.09 -7.51 -3.95
C ILE A 43 -10.17 -7.07 -2.96
N GLU A 44 -11.42 -7.47 -3.18
CA GLU A 44 -12.51 -7.15 -2.25
C GLU A 44 -12.36 -7.85 -0.90
N GLN A 45 -11.91 -9.10 -0.89
CA GLN A 45 -11.61 -9.83 0.35
C GLN A 45 -10.50 -9.14 1.15
N MET A 46 -9.43 -8.70 0.47
CA MET A 46 -8.34 -7.96 1.10
C MET A 46 -8.80 -6.58 1.58
N ARG A 47 -9.64 -5.88 0.80
CA ARG A 47 -10.23 -4.61 1.21
C ARG A 47 -11.03 -4.78 2.50
N LYS A 48 -11.88 -5.81 2.59
CA LYS A 48 -12.61 -6.15 3.81
C LYS A 48 -11.66 -6.36 4.99
N TYR A 49 -10.65 -7.22 4.81
CA TYR A 49 -9.66 -7.52 5.84
C TYR A 49 -8.97 -6.25 6.36
N HIS A 50 -8.47 -5.39 5.46
CA HIS A 50 -7.78 -4.15 5.89
C HIS A 50 -8.74 -3.13 6.51
N CYS A 51 -9.99 -3.02 6.02
CA CYS A 51 -10.96 -2.17 6.68
C CYS A 51 -11.21 -2.61 8.13
N GLU A 52 -11.41 -3.91 8.37
CA GLU A 52 -11.61 -4.46 9.72
C GLU A 52 -10.39 -4.24 10.62
N GLN A 53 -9.17 -4.49 10.11
CA GLN A 53 -7.94 -4.31 10.88
C GLN A 53 -7.67 -2.85 11.27
N HIS A 54 -8.09 -1.89 10.43
CA HIS A 54 -7.80 -0.46 10.63
C HIS A 54 -9.00 0.36 11.13
N GLY A 55 -10.15 -0.28 11.35
CA GLY A 55 -11.38 0.39 11.79
C GLY A 55 -12.01 1.29 10.72
N GLU A 56 -11.77 1.00 9.44
CA GLU A 56 -12.32 1.76 8.32
C GLU A 56 -13.74 1.28 7.96
N SER A 57 -14.58 2.17 7.44
CA SER A 57 -15.92 1.80 6.99
C SER A 57 -15.86 0.85 5.80
N TYR A 58 -16.62 -0.24 5.86
CA TYR A 58 -16.69 -1.23 4.79
C TYR A 58 -18.13 -1.47 4.33
N ALA A 59 -18.40 -1.17 3.06
CA ALA A 59 -19.59 -1.59 2.34
C ALA A 59 -19.19 -2.54 1.21
N ALA A 60 -19.75 -3.75 1.17
CA ALA A 60 -19.40 -4.75 0.18
C ALA A 60 -19.90 -4.37 -1.22
N ILE A 61 -19.05 -4.59 -2.23
CA ILE A 61 -19.39 -4.42 -3.65
C ILE A 61 -19.68 -5.80 -4.24
N GLY A 62 -20.97 -6.11 -4.34
CA GLY A 62 -21.46 -7.43 -4.75
C GLY A 62 -21.05 -7.84 -6.18
N PRO A 63 -21.16 -9.15 -6.50
CA PRO A 63 -20.75 -9.68 -7.81
C PRO A 63 -21.62 -9.19 -8.97
N ARG A 64 -22.86 -8.76 -8.70
CA ARG A 64 -23.80 -8.20 -9.68
C ARG A 64 -23.84 -6.67 -9.69
N ALA A 65 -22.93 -6.01 -8.97
CA ALA A 65 -22.85 -4.56 -9.01
C ALA A 65 -22.43 -4.11 -10.41
N GLU A 66 -23.11 -3.10 -10.94
CA GLU A 66 -22.66 -2.38 -12.13
C GLU A 66 -21.22 -1.88 -11.91
N ASP A 67 -20.37 -2.12 -12.90
CA ASP A 67 -18.92 -1.88 -12.83
C ASP A 67 -18.23 -2.47 -11.60
N GLY A 68 -18.74 -3.58 -11.08
CA GLY A 68 -18.27 -4.19 -9.82
C GLY A 68 -16.75 -4.38 -9.76
N ARG A 69 -16.12 -4.83 -10.85
CA ARG A 69 -14.66 -5.00 -10.94
C ARG A 69 -13.93 -3.67 -10.76
N ALA A 70 -14.27 -2.66 -11.55
CA ALA A 70 -13.63 -1.36 -11.49
C ALA A 70 -13.83 -0.73 -10.10
N ARG A 71 -15.05 -0.79 -9.57
CA ARG A 71 -15.39 -0.25 -8.25
C ARG A 71 -14.62 -0.95 -7.11
N ARG A 72 -14.49 -2.28 -7.14
CA ARG A 72 -13.69 -3.04 -6.16
C ARG A 72 -12.22 -2.64 -6.19
N ILE A 73 -11.65 -2.56 -7.39
CA ILE A 73 -10.25 -2.14 -7.59
C ILE A 73 -10.05 -0.71 -7.08
N THR A 74 -10.87 0.25 -7.52
CA THR A 74 -10.79 1.65 -7.08
C THR A 74 -10.91 1.76 -5.57
N ALA A 75 -11.94 1.15 -4.95
CA ALA A 75 -12.15 1.23 -3.52
C ALA A 75 -10.98 0.64 -2.71
N TYR A 76 -10.31 -0.40 -3.23
CA TYR A 76 -9.12 -0.95 -2.61
C TYR A 76 -7.91 -0.03 -2.75
N LEU A 77 -7.66 0.51 -3.94
CA LEU A 77 -6.54 1.44 -4.18
C LEU A 77 -6.69 2.73 -3.36
N ASP A 78 -7.92 3.24 -3.23
CA ASP A 78 -8.23 4.40 -2.38
C ASP A 78 -7.95 4.10 -0.90
N LEU A 79 -8.37 2.93 -0.41
CA LEU A 79 -8.06 2.46 0.94
C LEU A 79 -6.54 2.40 1.16
N LEU A 80 -5.80 1.79 0.23
CA LEU A 80 -4.35 1.71 0.34
C LEU A 80 -3.70 3.10 0.37
N GLY A 81 -4.12 4.01 -0.51
CA GLY A 81 -3.64 5.38 -0.52
C GLY A 81 -3.88 6.09 0.81
N HIS A 82 -5.08 5.93 1.38
CA HIS A 82 -5.42 6.47 2.70
C HIS A 82 -4.52 5.91 3.81
N LEU A 83 -4.39 4.58 3.90
CA LEU A 83 -3.61 3.91 4.95
C LEU A 83 -2.12 4.24 4.85
N VAL A 84 -1.55 4.24 3.64
CA VAL A 84 -0.15 4.64 3.41
C VAL A 84 0.07 6.10 3.81
N GLY A 85 -0.87 6.99 3.47
CA GLY A 85 -0.83 8.39 3.91
C GLY A 85 -0.77 8.51 5.43
N ARG A 86 -1.62 7.78 6.16
CA ARG A 86 -1.58 7.73 7.63
C ARG A 86 -0.26 7.20 8.16
N GLN A 87 0.30 6.14 7.56
CA GLN A 87 1.60 5.60 7.96
C GLN A 87 2.72 6.62 7.79
N ILE A 88 2.71 7.38 6.69
CA ILE A 88 3.69 8.44 6.43
C ILE A 88 3.57 9.54 7.47
N GLU A 89 2.37 10.03 7.77
CA GLU A 89 2.18 11.07 8.79
C GLU A 89 2.63 10.61 10.18
N VAL A 90 2.31 9.37 10.57
CA VAL A 90 2.81 8.76 11.81
C VAL A 90 4.33 8.70 11.83
N MET A 91 4.96 8.25 10.73
CA MET A 91 6.42 8.16 10.62
C MET A 91 7.08 9.54 10.68
N ARG A 92 6.51 10.56 10.04
CA ARG A 92 7.01 11.95 10.05
C ARG A 92 6.96 12.59 11.43
N ALA A 93 6.02 12.17 12.28
CA ALA A 93 5.88 12.65 13.65
C ALA A 93 6.80 11.93 14.65
N MET A 94 7.52 10.87 14.23
CA MET A 94 8.42 10.14 15.12
C MET A 94 9.69 10.95 15.44
N PRO A 95 10.27 10.79 16.64
CA PRO A 95 11.61 11.32 16.91
C PRO A 95 12.65 10.59 16.06
N PHE A 96 13.77 11.23 15.76
CA PHE A 96 14.94 10.55 15.21
C PHE A 96 15.60 9.71 16.32
N ALA A 97 15.18 8.44 16.41
CA ALA A 97 15.67 7.48 17.38
C ALA A 97 15.94 6.14 16.69
N GLU A 98 16.97 5.43 17.15
CA GLU A 98 17.30 4.12 16.60
C GLU A 98 16.13 3.13 16.79
N GLY A 99 15.94 2.28 15.78
CA GLY A 99 14.95 1.20 15.83
C GLY A 99 13.54 1.55 15.35
N ASN A 100 13.21 2.82 15.12
CA ASN A 100 11.90 3.21 14.59
C ASN A 100 11.84 3.30 13.05
N ASP A 101 10.62 3.47 12.52
CA ASP A 101 10.38 3.53 11.08
C ASP A 101 11.05 4.73 10.41
N LEU A 102 11.15 5.88 11.10
CA LEU A 102 11.82 7.06 10.55
C LEU A 102 13.32 6.81 10.37
N ALA A 103 14.00 6.27 11.38
CA ALA A 103 15.40 5.88 11.27
C ALA A 103 15.60 4.76 10.23
N ARG A 104 14.64 3.84 10.10
CA ARG A 104 14.66 2.82 9.05
C ARG A 104 14.54 3.43 7.65
N TYR A 105 13.67 4.41 7.43
CA TYR A 105 13.55 5.11 6.14
C TYR A 105 14.89 5.65 5.68
N PHE A 106 15.58 6.45 6.51
CA PHE A 106 16.88 7.04 6.14
C PHE A 106 17.96 5.99 5.91
N ARG A 107 17.97 4.88 6.66
CA ARG A 107 18.92 3.78 6.43
C ARG A 107 18.69 3.01 5.13
N LEU A 108 17.48 3.06 4.58
CA LEU A 108 17.16 2.38 3.33
C LEU A 108 17.48 3.25 2.11
N LEU A 109 17.70 4.55 2.28
CA LEU A 109 18.07 5.44 1.16
C LEU A 109 19.46 5.07 0.63
N PRO A 110 19.70 5.22 -0.68
CA PRO A 110 21.02 5.00 -1.27
C PRO A 110 22.03 6.05 -0.79
N ASP A 111 23.30 5.64 -0.69
CA ASP A 111 24.41 6.52 -0.26
C ASP A 111 24.69 7.66 -1.26
N THR A 112 24.30 7.48 -2.53
CA THR A 112 24.51 8.44 -3.62
C THR A 112 23.26 8.57 -4.49
N PRO A 113 22.95 9.77 -5.02
CA PRO A 113 21.81 10.00 -5.91
C PRO A 113 21.85 9.18 -7.21
#